data_AF-R6MQ91-F1
#
_entry.id   AF-R6MQ91-F1
#
_cell.length_a   1.000
_cell.length_b   1.000
_cell.length_c   1.000
_cell.angle_alpha   90.00
_cell.angle_beta   90.00
_cell.angle_gamma   90.00
#
_symmetry.space_group_name_H-M   'P 1'
#
loop_
_entity.id
_entity.type
_entity.pdbx_description
1 polymer ?
#
loop_
_entity_poly.entity_id
_entity_poly.type
_entity_poly.pdbx_seq_one_letter_code
_entity_poly.pdbx_strand_id
1 'polypeptide(L)'
;MGEKKWITGAYREAEELNIARRIAEAMQRYLFSSMVSKCFKSEILRQHSLRFQDSLAIGEDQCLLFEYAMHIQSLRSIKEVLYFVDTDDTNSLSRKARPYLTEQLMEVNRRMYAACRAAEHSPEVARCYEAALSWMTYRSAYSSCKELLKFEYSAKQRRQEIRRICKLYRAEKVRPVGWKCRGIALPIQLSWTFMLDMLVRYKAG
;
A
#
# COMPACT_ATOMS: atom_id res chain seq x y z
N MET A 1 -17.27 8.45 18.13
CA MET A 1 -16.21 8.41 17.08
C MET A 1 -16.94 8.11 15.77
N GLY A 2 -16.98 9.04 14.81
CA GLY A 2 -17.92 8.95 13.68
C GLY A 2 -17.65 7.77 12.76
N GLU A 3 -18.70 7.04 12.36
CA GLU A 3 -18.67 6.01 11.33
C GLU A 3 -17.95 6.54 10.07
N LYS A 4 -16.78 6.01 9.75
CA LYS A 4 -16.12 6.31 8.47
C LYS A 4 -16.78 5.46 7.38
N LYS A 5 -17.74 6.05 6.67
CA LYS A 5 -18.33 5.46 5.46
C LYS A 5 -17.40 5.66 4.27
N TRP A 6 -16.79 4.58 3.80
CA TRP A 6 -16.00 4.59 2.57
C TRP A 6 -16.89 4.25 1.39
N ILE A 7 -17.56 5.26 0.82
CA ILE A 7 -18.43 5.08 -0.34
C ILE A 7 -17.63 5.37 -1.61
N THR A 8 -17.39 4.34 -2.42
CA THR A 8 -16.68 4.43 -3.71
C THR A 8 -17.59 4.83 -4.88
N GLY A 9 -18.90 4.88 -4.65
CA GLY A 9 -19.92 5.09 -5.69
C GLY A 9 -20.11 3.86 -6.57
N ALA A 10 -21.08 3.93 -7.49
CA ALA A 10 -21.27 2.89 -8.51
C ALA A 10 -20.61 3.28 -9.83
N TYR A 11 -19.88 2.35 -10.41
CA TYR A 11 -19.24 2.49 -11.71
C TYR A 11 -19.00 1.13 -12.34
N ARG A 12 -18.78 1.13 -13.66
CA ARG A 12 -18.32 -0.02 -14.43
C ARG A 12 -17.26 0.48 -15.40
N GLU A 13 -16.03 0.01 -15.23
CA GLU A 13 -14.92 0.31 -16.13
C GLU A 13 -14.60 -0.95 -16.92
N ALA A 14 -14.44 -0.80 -18.24
CA ALA A 14 -13.94 -1.83 -19.14
C ALA A 14 -12.75 -1.35 -19.98
N GLU A 15 -12.46 -0.05 -19.95
CA GLU A 15 -11.25 0.51 -20.55
C GLU A 15 -10.07 0.34 -19.59
N GLU A 16 -8.98 -0.23 -20.08
CA GLU A 16 -7.76 -0.50 -19.31
C GLU A 16 -7.27 0.72 -18.52
N LEU A 17 -7.26 1.89 -19.17
CA LEU A 17 -6.83 3.15 -18.55
C LEU A 17 -7.72 3.58 -17.38
N ASN A 18 -9.04 3.43 -17.51
CA ASN A 18 -9.95 3.80 -16.42
C ASN A 18 -9.88 2.79 -15.27
N ILE A 19 -9.71 1.50 -15.56
CA ILE A 19 -9.42 0.47 -14.56
C ILE A 19 -8.16 0.83 -13.77
N ALA A 20 -7.06 1.14 -14.47
CA ALA A 20 -5.79 1.52 -13.85
C ALA A 20 -5.93 2.78 -12.97
N ARG A 21 -6.68 3.79 -13.43
CA ARG A 21 -6.98 5.00 -12.63
C ARG A 21 -7.75 4.67 -11.35
N ARG A 22 -8.76 3.80 -11.41
CA ARG A 22 -9.54 3.37 -10.23
C ARG A 22 -8.67 2.62 -9.23
N ILE A 23 -7.84 1.70 -9.70
CA ILE A 23 -6.91 0.95 -8.83
C ILE A 23 -5.90 1.90 -8.19
N ALA A 24 -5.28 2.77 -8.99
CA ALA A 24 -4.32 3.75 -8.48
C ALA A 24 -4.94 4.68 -7.42
N GLU A 25 -6.17 5.15 -7.65
CA GLU A 25 -6.91 5.94 -6.67
C GLU A 25 -7.17 5.14 -5.37
N ALA A 26 -7.65 3.90 -5.50
CA ALA A 26 -7.93 3.04 -4.35
C ALA A 26 -6.68 2.76 -3.50
N MET A 27 -5.53 2.53 -4.15
CA MET A 27 -4.24 2.36 -3.46
C MET A 27 -3.82 3.63 -2.74
N GLN A 28 -3.95 4.80 -3.37
CA GLN A 28 -3.60 6.08 -2.75
C GLN A 28 -4.50 6.42 -1.55
N ARG A 29 -5.76 5.96 -1.55
CA ARG A 29 -6.78 6.26 -0.54
C ARG A 29 -6.95 5.20 0.55
N TYR A 30 -6.08 4.18 0.63
CA TYR A 30 -6.22 3.06 1.60
C TYR A 30 -7.50 2.23 1.44
N LEU A 31 -8.10 2.22 0.26
CA LEU A 31 -9.31 1.44 -0.04
C LEU A 31 -8.97 0.09 -0.70
N PHE A 32 -7.69 -0.11 -1.01
CA PHE A 32 -7.24 -1.27 -1.76
C PHE A 32 -7.22 -2.54 -0.91
N SER A 33 -6.62 -2.55 0.29
CA SER A 33 -6.32 -3.77 1.06
C SER A 33 -7.52 -4.62 1.51
N SER A 34 -8.73 -4.06 1.62
CA SER A 34 -9.87 -4.86 2.10
C SER A 34 -10.33 -5.89 1.06
N MET A 35 -10.01 -7.17 1.30
CA MET A 35 -10.48 -8.30 0.49
C MET A 35 -11.97 -8.57 0.67
N VAL A 36 -12.46 -8.45 1.90
CA VAL A 36 -13.83 -8.84 2.28
C VAL A 36 -14.92 -8.01 1.60
N SER A 37 -14.58 -6.80 1.14
CA SER A 37 -15.50 -5.94 0.39
C SER A 37 -15.49 -6.16 -1.12
N LYS A 38 -14.84 -7.23 -1.62
CA LYS A 38 -14.64 -7.47 -3.05
C LYS A 38 -15.08 -8.89 -3.46
N CYS A 39 -15.53 -9.01 -4.70
CA CYS A 39 -15.84 -10.28 -5.35
C CYS A 39 -14.87 -10.52 -6.50
N PHE A 40 -14.44 -11.78 -6.66
CA PHE A 40 -13.42 -12.17 -7.64
C PHE A 40 -13.95 -13.26 -8.56
N LYS A 41 -13.52 -13.24 -9.83
CA LYS A 41 -13.74 -14.36 -10.74
C LYS A 41 -12.74 -15.46 -10.39
N SER A 42 -13.27 -16.62 -9.97
CA SER A 42 -12.45 -17.77 -9.59
C SER A 42 -11.59 -18.29 -10.75
N GLU A 43 -12.05 -18.13 -11.98
CA GLU A 43 -11.31 -18.50 -13.19
C GLU A 43 -9.97 -17.76 -13.30
N ILE A 44 -9.96 -16.44 -13.11
CA ILE A 44 -8.74 -15.61 -13.15
C ILE A 44 -7.75 -16.07 -12.07
N LEU A 45 -8.24 -16.32 -10.84
CA LEU A 45 -7.42 -16.82 -9.74
C LEU A 45 -6.80 -18.19 -10.03
N ARG A 46 -7.48 -19.04 -10.80
CA ARG A 46 -6.99 -20.39 -11.16
C ARG A 46 -6.03 -20.34 -12.34
N GLN A 47 -6.38 -19.64 -13.42
CA GLN A 47 -5.57 -19.51 -14.64
C GLN A 47 -4.20 -18.91 -14.35
N HIS A 48 -4.14 -17.90 -13.49
CA HIS A 48 -2.88 -17.23 -13.14
C HIS A 48 -2.26 -17.74 -11.83
N SER A 49 -2.77 -18.85 -11.28
CA SER A 49 -2.26 -19.46 -10.04
C SER A 49 -2.11 -18.49 -8.86
N LEU A 50 -3.01 -17.49 -8.78
CA LEU A 50 -2.94 -16.41 -7.79
C LEU A 50 -3.33 -16.93 -6.40
N ARG A 51 -2.42 -16.84 -5.44
CA ARG A 51 -2.61 -17.32 -4.07
C ARG A 51 -1.94 -16.36 -3.08
N PHE A 52 -2.44 -16.37 -1.84
CA PHE A 52 -1.72 -15.73 -0.74
C PHE A 52 -0.33 -16.32 -0.61
N GLN A 53 0.62 -15.47 -0.25
CA GLN A 53 2.02 -15.81 -0.21
C GLN A 53 2.40 -16.13 1.23
N ASP A 54 2.66 -17.40 1.52
CA ASP A 54 2.97 -17.86 2.89
C ASP A 54 4.21 -17.19 3.50
N SER A 55 5.08 -16.64 2.66
CA SER A 55 6.25 -15.86 3.07
C SER A 55 5.92 -14.46 3.59
N LEU A 56 4.68 -13.97 3.43
CA LEU A 56 4.23 -12.65 3.86
C LEU A 56 3.27 -12.79 5.03
N ALA A 57 3.63 -12.19 6.18
CA ALA A 57 2.74 -12.07 7.32
C ALA A 57 1.91 -10.77 7.31
N ILE A 58 2.25 -9.83 6.43
CA ILE A 58 1.62 -8.51 6.26
C ILE A 58 1.67 -8.11 4.79
N GLY A 59 0.54 -7.65 4.27
CA GLY A 59 0.42 -7.10 2.92
C GLY A 59 0.26 -8.16 1.84
N GLU A 60 0.03 -9.41 2.24
CA GLU A 60 -0.33 -10.52 1.38
C GLU A 60 -1.64 -10.28 0.62
N ASP A 61 -2.60 -9.61 1.28
CA ASP A 61 -3.85 -9.14 0.71
C ASP A 61 -3.61 -8.12 -0.42
N GLN A 62 -2.77 -7.12 -0.16
CA GLN A 62 -2.42 -6.08 -1.11
C GLN A 62 -1.68 -6.65 -2.32
N CYS A 63 -0.74 -7.59 -2.11
CA CYS A 63 -0.06 -8.29 -3.19
C CYS A 63 -1.05 -9.05 -4.07
N LEU A 64 -1.88 -9.91 -3.48
CA LEU A 64 -2.85 -10.72 -4.22
C LEU A 64 -3.82 -9.85 -5.02
N LEU A 65 -4.31 -8.76 -4.42
CA LEU A 65 -5.21 -7.82 -5.09
C LEU A 65 -4.56 -7.12 -6.27
N PHE A 66 -3.31 -6.69 -6.10
CA PHE A 66 -2.60 -5.98 -7.16
C PHE A 66 -2.27 -6.94 -8.31
N GLU A 67 -1.80 -8.15 -8.01
CA GLU A 67 -1.58 -9.21 -9.01
C GLU A 67 -2.88 -9.55 -9.76
N TYR A 68 -3.97 -9.78 -9.03
CA TYR A 68 -5.29 -10.02 -9.65
C TYR A 68 -5.70 -8.85 -10.55
N ALA A 69 -5.45 -7.60 -10.12
CA ALA A 69 -5.79 -6.42 -10.88
C ALA A 69 -5.00 -6.29 -12.20
N MET A 70 -3.85 -6.95 -12.34
CA MET A 70 -3.12 -6.99 -13.62
C MET A 70 -3.79 -7.90 -14.66
N HIS A 71 -4.72 -8.77 -14.25
CA HIS A 71 -5.36 -9.77 -15.12
C HIS A 71 -6.84 -9.49 -15.42
N ILE A 72 -7.40 -8.40 -14.90
CA ILE A 72 -8.82 -8.09 -15.09
C ILE A 72 -9.06 -7.25 -16.34
N GLN A 73 -10.15 -7.56 -17.02
CA GLN A 73 -10.62 -6.79 -18.19
C GLN A 73 -11.76 -5.82 -17.85
N SER A 74 -12.29 -5.91 -16.63
CA SER A 74 -13.37 -5.05 -16.16
C SER A 74 -13.38 -4.92 -14.65
N LEU A 75 -13.74 -3.75 -14.15
CA LEU A 75 -13.92 -3.46 -12.74
C LEU A 75 -15.30 -2.86 -12.50
N ARG A 76 -16.02 -3.34 -11.48
CA ARG A 76 -17.34 -2.83 -11.12
C ARG A 76 -17.41 -2.54 -9.63
N SER A 77 -18.00 -1.40 -9.29
CA SER A 77 -18.41 -1.05 -7.93
C SER A 77 -19.93 -0.91 -7.89
N ILE A 78 -20.54 -1.43 -6.83
CA ILE A 78 -21.99 -1.39 -6.60
C ILE A 78 -22.32 -0.34 -5.53
N LYS A 79 -23.58 0.10 -5.42
CA LYS A 79 -23.96 1.14 -4.43
C LYS A 79 -24.24 0.56 -3.06
N GLU A 80 -24.60 -0.72 -3.03
CA GLU A 80 -25.07 -1.44 -1.87
C GLU A 80 -23.93 -1.68 -0.89
N VAL A 81 -24.19 -1.41 0.39
CA VAL A 81 -23.26 -1.75 1.47
C VAL A 81 -23.43 -3.22 1.78
N LEU A 82 -22.41 -4.02 1.43
CA LEU A 82 -22.45 -5.47 1.64
C LEU A 82 -22.01 -5.88 3.06
N TYR A 83 -21.10 -5.12 3.67
CA TYR A 83 -20.50 -5.48 4.95
C TYR A 83 -20.30 -4.25 5.83
N PHE A 84 -20.53 -4.43 7.14
CA PHE A 84 -20.03 -3.54 8.18
C PHE A 84 -18.76 -4.15 8.76
N VAL A 85 -17.66 -3.43 8.67
CA VAL A 85 -16.37 -3.88 9.20
C VAL A 85 -16.13 -3.15 10.51
N ASP A 86 -16.10 -3.91 11.61
CA ASP A 86 -15.63 -3.39 12.89
C ASP A 86 -14.11 -3.27 12.86
N THR A 87 -13.60 -2.09 13.17
CA THR A 87 -12.16 -1.79 13.25
C THR A 87 -11.68 -1.50 14.66
N ASP A 88 -12.57 -1.57 15.65
CA ASP A 88 -12.28 -1.10 17.00
C ASP A 88 -11.57 -2.17 17.86
N ASP A 89 -11.62 -3.45 17.49
CA ASP A 89 -11.04 -4.58 18.26
C ASP A 89 -9.58 -4.38 18.68
N THR A 90 -9.39 -4.05 19.97
CA THR A 90 -8.11 -3.73 20.61
C THR A 90 -7.06 -4.82 20.49
N ASN A 91 -7.45 -6.05 20.14
CA ASN A 91 -6.55 -7.18 19.93
C ASN A 91 -6.08 -7.35 18.47
N SER A 92 -6.45 -6.43 17.56
CA SER A 92 -6.00 -6.42 16.17
C SER A 92 -4.49 -6.63 16.04
N LEU A 93 -4.09 -7.53 15.14
CA LEU A 93 -2.67 -7.80 14.82
C LEU A 93 -1.90 -6.53 14.46
N SER A 94 -2.60 -5.53 13.90
CA SER A 94 -2.03 -4.24 13.53
C SER A 94 -1.61 -3.37 14.71
N ARG A 95 -2.07 -3.68 15.95
CA ARG A 95 -1.70 -2.94 17.18
C ARG A 95 -0.43 -3.47 17.83
N LYS A 96 -0.09 -4.75 17.63
CA LYS A 96 1.15 -5.36 18.14
C LYS A 96 2.38 -4.81 17.40
N ALA A 97 3.53 -4.79 18.09
CA ALA A 97 4.81 -4.40 17.50
C ALA A 97 5.32 -5.50 16.56
N ARG A 98 5.75 -5.12 15.36
CA ARG A 98 6.14 -6.06 14.29
C ARG A 98 7.57 -5.75 13.82
N PRO A 99 8.59 -6.45 14.36
CA PRO A 99 10.00 -6.20 14.03
C PRO A 99 10.31 -6.35 12.52
N TYR A 100 9.60 -7.27 11.85
CA TYR A 100 9.77 -7.61 10.44
C TYR A 100 8.99 -6.69 9.47
N LEU A 101 8.26 -5.68 9.98
CA LEU A 101 7.35 -4.88 9.14
C LEU A 101 8.08 -4.20 7.97
N THR A 102 9.24 -3.61 8.22
CA THR A 102 9.98 -2.87 7.18
C THR A 102 10.34 -3.78 6.00
N GLU A 103 10.88 -4.97 6.30
CA GLU A 103 11.32 -5.94 5.30
C GLU A 103 10.13 -6.49 4.50
N GLN A 104 9.03 -6.83 5.18
CA GLN A 104 7.83 -7.33 4.51
C GLN A 104 7.15 -6.27 3.63
N LEU A 105 7.05 -5.02 4.09
CA LEU A 105 6.49 -3.95 3.25
C LEU A 105 7.36 -3.69 2.01
N MET A 106 8.68 -3.76 2.13
CA MET A 106 9.58 -3.65 0.98
C MET A 106 9.36 -4.80 0.01
N GLU A 107 9.25 -6.03 0.51
CA GLU A 107 8.98 -7.21 -0.32
C GLU A 107 7.63 -7.11 -1.05
N VAL A 108 6.58 -6.68 -0.34
CA VAL A 108 5.26 -6.39 -0.93
C VAL A 108 5.37 -5.40 -2.08
N ASN A 109 6.09 -4.29 -1.88
CA ASN A 109 6.31 -3.29 -2.93
C ASN A 109 7.04 -3.90 -4.14
N ARG A 110 8.12 -4.67 -3.92
CA ARG A 110 8.88 -5.32 -5.00
C ARG A 110 8.02 -6.28 -5.82
N ARG A 111 7.18 -7.07 -5.16
CA ARG A 111 6.26 -8.01 -5.82
C ARG A 111 5.21 -7.30 -6.65
N MET A 112 4.59 -6.24 -6.13
CA MET A 112 3.66 -5.43 -6.93
C MET A 112 4.36 -4.79 -8.14
N TYR A 113 5.57 -4.30 -7.97
CA TYR A 113 6.39 -3.81 -9.09
C TYR A 113 6.72 -4.90 -10.10
N ALA A 114 7.02 -6.12 -9.66
CA ALA A 114 7.27 -7.25 -10.55
C ALA A 114 6.01 -7.64 -11.33
N ALA A 115 4.85 -7.72 -10.66
CA ALA A 115 3.56 -7.99 -11.28
C ALA A 115 3.21 -6.94 -12.36
N CYS A 116 3.39 -5.65 -12.05
CA CYS A 116 3.15 -4.57 -13.01
C CYS A 116 4.08 -4.63 -14.23
N ARG A 117 5.34 -5.08 -14.06
CA ARG A 117 6.29 -5.23 -15.17
C ARG A 117 6.05 -6.48 -16.01
N ALA A 118 5.51 -7.53 -15.41
CA ALA A 118 5.19 -8.77 -16.11
C ALA A 118 3.94 -8.64 -16.98
N ALA A 119 3.05 -7.70 -16.65
CA ALA A 119 1.87 -7.41 -17.43
C ALA A 119 2.18 -6.46 -18.61
N GLU A 120 1.64 -6.78 -19.78
CA GLU A 120 1.70 -5.91 -20.94
C GLU A 120 0.66 -4.80 -20.80
N HIS A 121 1.13 -3.55 -20.72
CA HIS A 121 0.28 -2.38 -20.56
C HIS A 121 0.64 -1.29 -21.57
N SER A 122 -0.35 -0.50 -21.96
CA SER A 122 -0.08 0.74 -22.69
C SER A 122 0.79 1.70 -21.85
N PRO A 123 1.59 2.58 -22.48
CA PRO A 123 2.45 3.52 -21.75
C PRO A 123 1.69 4.42 -20.77
N GLU A 124 0.42 4.73 -21.05
CA GLU A 124 -0.44 5.53 -20.17
C GLU A 124 -0.86 4.77 -18.91
N VAL A 125 -1.24 3.51 -19.07
CA VAL A 125 -1.60 2.61 -17.97
C VAL A 125 -0.39 2.35 -17.07
N ALA A 126 0.76 2.04 -17.67
CA ALA A 126 2.00 1.85 -16.94
C ALA A 126 2.37 3.08 -16.08
N ARG A 127 2.18 4.30 -16.61
CA ARG A 127 2.39 5.54 -15.84
C ARG A 127 1.43 5.68 -14.65
N CYS A 128 0.18 5.23 -14.77
CA CYS A 128 -0.78 5.25 -13.67
C CYS A 128 -0.34 4.33 -12.54
N TYR A 129 0.08 3.10 -12.87
CA TYR A 129 0.58 2.15 -11.86
C TYR A 129 1.91 2.60 -11.26
N GLU A 130 2.85 3.13 -12.04
CA GLU A 130 4.10 3.68 -11.49
C GLU A 130 3.85 4.81 -10.48
N ALA A 131 2.87 5.68 -10.74
CA ALA A 131 2.47 6.71 -9.80
C ALA A 131 1.89 6.13 -8.50
N ALA A 132 1.08 5.07 -8.59
CA ALA A 132 0.51 4.41 -7.43
C ALA A 132 1.57 3.64 -6.61
N LEU A 133 2.44 2.90 -7.28
CA LEU A 133 3.49 2.07 -6.68
C LEU A 133 4.58 2.91 -6.01
N SER A 134 5.01 4.00 -6.65
CA SER A 134 5.97 4.92 -6.03
C SER A 134 5.37 5.59 -4.79
N TRP A 135 4.10 6.01 -4.87
CA TRP A 135 3.37 6.51 -3.70
C TRP A 135 3.32 5.48 -2.56
N MET A 136 3.00 4.22 -2.87
CA MET A 136 2.98 3.14 -1.88
C MET A 136 4.33 2.82 -1.28
N THR A 137 5.40 2.85 -2.07
CA THR A 137 6.76 2.66 -1.58
C THR A 137 7.10 3.69 -0.51
N TYR A 138 6.89 4.98 -0.80
CA TYR A 138 7.22 6.02 0.17
C TYR A 138 6.26 6.01 1.37
N ARG A 139 4.97 5.71 1.19
CA ARG A 139 4.04 5.52 2.32
C ARG A 139 4.45 4.34 3.22
N SER A 140 4.95 3.25 2.65
CA SER A 140 5.47 2.10 3.40
C SER A 140 6.65 2.48 4.29
N ALA A 141 7.52 3.39 3.84
CA ALA A 141 8.58 3.93 4.67
C ALA A 141 8.03 4.70 5.89
N TYR A 142 6.98 5.50 5.72
CA TYR A 142 6.31 6.16 6.84
C TYR A 142 5.64 5.17 7.79
N SER A 143 4.99 4.13 7.26
CA SER A 143 4.41 3.05 8.08
C SER A 143 5.49 2.36 8.92
N SER A 144 6.63 2.07 8.31
CA SER A 144 7.80 1.49 8.99
C SER A 144 8.32 2.40 10.10
N CYS A 145 8.46 3.70 9.83
CA CYS A 145 8.87 4.69 10.84
C CYS A 145 7.84 4.84 11.97
N LYS A 146 6.53 4.77 11.66
CA LYS A 146 5.46 4.86 12.65
C LYS A 146 5.42 3.62 13.56
N GLU A 147 5.73 2.44 13.02
CA GLU A 147 5.81 1.20 13.80
C GLU A 147 6.83 1.29 14.94
N LEU A 148 7.89 2.09 14.77
CA LEU A 148 8.90 2.32 15.82
C LEU A 148 8.31 2.94 17.11
N LEU A 149 7.13 3.56 17.04
CA LEU A 149 6.44 4.11 18.22
C LEU A 149 5.87 3.03 19.15
N LYS A 150 5.81 1.77 18.68
CA LYS A 150 5.34 0.63 19.48
C LYS A 150 6.48 -0.08 20.25
N PHE A 151 7.71 0.36 20.05
CA PHE A 151 8.88 -0.17 20.74
C PHE A 151 9.32 0.82 21.82
N GLU A 152 9.95 0.31 22.88
CA GLU A 152 10.52 1.11 23.96
C GLU A 152 11.86 1.74 23.54
N TYR A 153 11.82 2.61 22.54
CA TYR A 153 12.99 3.33 22.04
C TYR A 153 13.07 4.75 22.58
N SER A 154 14.27 5.14 23.03
CA SER A 154 14.61 6.55 23.21
C SER A 154 14.51 7.30 21.87
N ALA A 155 14.33 8.62 21.94
CA ALA A 155 14.27 9.45 20.73
C ALA A 155 15.56 9.34 19.89
N LYS A 156 16.71 9.08 20.52
CA LYS A 156 17.99 8.87 19.83
C LYS A 156 17.99 7.54 19.06
N GLN A 157 17.61 6.44 19.71
CA GLN A 157 17.51 5.12 19.07
C GLN A 157 16.49 5.14 17.93
N ARG A 158 15.31 5.71 18.14
CA ARG A 158 14.28 5.80 17.10
C ARG A 158 14.77 6.57 15.87
N ARG A 159 15.50 7.67 16.04
CA ARG A 159 16.10 8.41 14.91
C ARG A 159 17.19 7.61 14.18
N GLN A 160 17.94 6.77 14.88
CA GLN A 160 18.91 5.85 14.25
C GLN A 160 18.18 4.80 13.40
N GLU A 161 17.09 4.21 13.91
CA GLU A 161 16.27 3.26 13.14
C GLU A 161 15.57 3.93 11.94
N ILE A 162 15.04 5.14 12.09
CA ILE A 162 14.50 5.91 10.96
C ILE A 162 15.58 6.13 9.89
N ARG A 163 16.83 6.42 10.29
CA ARG A 163 17.94 6.55 9.34
C ARG A 163 18.19 5.25 8.57
N ARG A 164 18.14 4.11 9.27
CA ARG A 164 18.29 2.78 8.67
C ARG A 164 17.16 2.51 7.67
N ILE A 165 15.91 2.77 8.04
CA ILE A 165 14.74 2.65 7.14
C ILE A 165 14.94 3.53 5.89
N CYS A 166 15.32 4.80 6.05
CA CYS A 166 15.58 5.68 4.92
C CYS A 166 16.70 5.16 4.01
N LYS A 167 17.77 4.57 4.58
CA LYS A 167 18.84 3.94 3.78
C LYS A 167 18.30 2.76 2.95
N LEU A 168 17.48 1.90 3.54
CA LEU A 168 16.87 0.76 2.85
C LEU A 168 15.97 1.21 1.69
N TYR A 169 15.03 2.13 1.94
CA TYR A 169 14.12 2.60 0.88
C TYR A 169 14.82 3.39 -0.23
N ARG A 170 15.94 4.07 0.06
CA ARG A 170 16.76 4.70 -0.99
C ARG A 170 17.49 3.67 -1.86
N ALA A 171 17.85 2.52 -1.31
CA ALA A 171 18.52 1.46 -2.05
C ALA A 171 17.62 0.84 -3.13
N GLU A 172 16.28 0.89 -2.96
CA GLU A 172 15.31 0.45 -3.97
C GLU A 172 15.31 1.33 -5.25
N LYS A 173 15.91 2.52 -5.20
CA LYS A 173 16.02 3.46 -6.34
C LYS A 173 14.68 3.82 -7.01
N VAL A 174 13.56 3.71 -6.29
CA VAL A 174 12.22 4.04 -6.79
C VAL A 174 12.10 5.55 -7.04
N ARG A 175 11.76 5.94 -8.27
CA ARG A 175 11.62 7.34 -8.65
C ARG A 175 10.24 7.88 -8.23
N PRO A 176 10.15 8.97 -7.46
CA PRO A 176 8.85 9.51 -7.06
C PRO A 176 8.12 10.17 -8.24
N VAL A 177 6.91 9.68 -8.53
CA VAL A 177 6.08 10.18 -9.64
C VAL A 177 4.94 11.06 -9.11
N GLY A 178 4.83 12.27 -9.65
CA GLY A 178 3.84 13.27 -9.25
C GLY A 178 4.24 14.11 -8.03
N TRP A 179 3.68 15.32 -7.94
CA TRP A 179 4.06 16.31 -6.92
C TRP A 179 3.79 15.85 -5.48
N LYS A 180 2.64 15.22 -5.24
CA LYS A 180 2.30 14.67 -3.92
C LYS A 180 3.31 13.60 -3.48
N CYS A 181 3.68 12.68 -4.38
CA CYS A 181 4.68 11.65 -4.08
C CYS A 181 6.07 12.25 -3.82
N ARG A 182 6.49 13.24 -4.63
CA ARG A 182 7.76 13.94 -4.42
C ARG A 182 7.82 14.61 -3.05
N GLY A 183 6.72 15.21 -2.61
CA GLY A 183 6.62 15.83 -1.28
C GLY A 183 6.87 14.84 -0.13
N ILE A 184 6.29 13.65 -0.18
CA ILE A 184 6.52 12.62 0.85
C ILE A 184 7.83 11.85 0.66
N ALA A 185 8.39 11.81 -0.55
CA ALA A 185 9.63 11.13 -0.83
C ALA A 185 10.84 11.91 -0.31
N LEU A 186 10.80 13.25 -0.41
CA LEU A 186 11.92 14.14 -0.08
C LEU A 186 12.50 13.89 1.33
N PRO A 187 11.70 13.76 2.40
CA PRO A 187 12.23 13.52 3.75
C PRO A 187 12.94 12.17 3.89
N ILE A 188 12.46 11.15 3.18
CA ILE A 188 13.05 9.82 3.14
C ILE A 188 14.37 9.86 2.37
N GLN A 189 14.37 10.48 1.19
CA GLN A 189 15.53 10.60 0.31
C GLN A 189 16.69 11.38 0.96
N LEU A 190 16.37 12.47 1.65
CA LEU A 190 17.36 13.29 2.37
C LEU A 190 17.63 12.78 3.79
N SER A 191 16.95 11.71 4.23
CA SER A 191 17.09 11.15 5.58
C SER A 191 16.92 12.20 6.68
N TRP A 192 15.89 13.03 6.57
CA TRP A 192 15.52 14.03 7.57
C TRP A 192 14.89 13.38 8.80
N THR A 193 15.70 12.64 9.56
CA THR A 193 15.26 11.74 10.65
C THR A 193 14.48 12.47 11.73
N PHE A 194 14.85 13.72 12.05
CA PHE A 194 14.15 14.52 13.05
C PHE A 194 12.73 14.88 12.60
N MET A 195 12.59 15.35 11.36
CA MET A 195 11.29 15.71 10.81
C MET A 195 10.39 14.48 10.64
N LEU A 196 10.95 13.36 10.18
CA LEU A 196 10.23 12.09 10.07
C LEU A 196 9.72 11.61 11.43
N ASP A 197 10.58 11.64 12.45
CA ASP A 197 10.23 11.30 13.83
C ASP A 197 9.09 12.20 14.38
N MET A 198 9.13 13.50 14.08
CA MET A 198 8.06 14.43 14.43
C MET A 198 6.74 14.13 13.69
N LEU A 199 6.80 13.91 12.37
CA LEU A 199 5.62 13.67 11.54
C LEU A 199 4.88 12.38 11.92
N VAL A 200 5.60 11.30 12.23
CA VAL A 200 4.95 10.03 12.61
C VAL A 200 4.32 10.10 14.00
N ARG A 201 4.87 10.92 14.90
CA ARG A 201 4.29 11.19 16.23
C ARG A 201 3.04 12.08 16.16
N TYR A 202 3.07 13.12 15.33
CA TYR A 202 1.91 14.02 15.17
C TYR A 202 0.67 13.29 14.65
N LYS A 203 0.84 12.28 13.78
CA LYS A 203 -0.26 11.43 13.29
C LYS A 203 -0.62 10.26 14.22
N ALA A 204 -0.09 10.22 15.44
CA ALA A 204 -0.37 9.19 16.44
C ALA A 204 -1.22 9.71 17.61
N GLY A 205 -1.31 11.03 17.80
CA GLY A 205 -2.35 11.68 18.60
C GLY A 205 -3.59 11.97 17.75
#